data_AF-A0A2A7I053-F1
#
_entry.id   AF-A0A2A7I053-F1
#
_cell.length_a   1.000
_cell.length_b   1.000
_cell.length_c   1.000
_cell.angle_alpha   90.00
_cell.angle_beta   90.00
_cell.angle_gamma   90.00
#
_symmetry.space_group_name_H-M   'P 1'
#
loop_
_entity.id
_entity.type
_entity.pdbx_description
1 polymer ?
#
loop_
_entity_poly.entity_id
_entity_poly.type
_entity_poly.pdbx_seq_one_letter_code
_entity_poly.pdbx_strand_id
1 'polypeptide(L)'
;MNNTILKELEVELKNHFKPFLNEPATIEEIQYVESEMGISFPDELRMLYLAHNGEGKSGPGLFFGLPFLSLDEVLDEWRIWKKVEDGGAFDFDAYSIPTKYIKEKYANRKWIPISNDGGGNNIAIDIDPDEKGKIGQVINFGRDEEVKYVIANRISDVLLFILQTLKDKNFTIHQEEDYLYWSYGANDNIHFLDALFNIELPVLHPNFIFQSESNVKDWYGSLNEKWKNIVGSHERASKFIREKRLYLGGNELVDISPLQICTEVRELILSGNEIKDITGLERMNSLKKLYLVNNPVQDLTPILHLQHLEEMNIKKTSVNNLSALVEMPSLKKLDISNTDIKDYSLLPQFRMLESLSVHISNREQLIAISKVDNLKHLRILGLDNVNEVDLLVLRNLNKLITIEVENSNIVNFNCFKDNTALQNIKLIDTKVKDGSALGRLKGLKELELDGATIENLETICCSNSLEIFTGSFDQFHMLKDSFDRKIDFSKIIGEMSEEEREIWYQHVRD
;
A
#
# COMPACT_ATOMS: atom_id res chain seq x y z
N MET A 1 22.00 -21.54 16.83
CA MET A 1 22.77 -22.15 15.72
C MET A 1 23.52 -23.37 16.21
N ASN A 2 23.46 -24.50 15.49
CA ASN A 2 24.28 -25.65 15.86
C ASN A 2 25.70 -25.37 15.34
N ASN A 3 26.71 -25.31 16.22
CA ASN A 3 28.11 -25.02 15.87
C ASN A 3 28.67 -25.99 14.79
N THR A 4 27.96 -27.09 14.57
CA THR A 4 28.15 -28.06 13.48
C THR A 4 27.84 -27.51 12.09
N ILE A 5 26.78 -26.71 11.90
CA ILE A 5 26.35 -26.23 10.56
C ILE A 5 27.42 -25.32 9.95
N LEU A 6 27.92 -24.35 10.73
CA LEU A 6 28.98 -23.44 10.28
C LEU A 6 30.25 -24.19 9.90
N LYS A 7 30.69 -25.14 10.73
CA LYS A 7 31.88 -25.95 10.45
C LYS A 7 31.74 -26.79 9.19
N GLU A 8 30.58 -27.41 8.98
CA GLU A 8 30.31 -28.15 7.74
C GLU A 8 30.28 -27.22 6.53
N LEU A 9 29.65 -26.05 6.66
CA LEU A 9 29.60 -25.05 5.60
C LEU A 9 30.99 -24.52 5.23
N GLU A 10 31.84 -24.20 6.20
CA GLU A 10 33.23 -23.81 5.95
C GLU A 10 34.03 -24.88 5.22
N VAL A 11 33.84 -26.15 5.57
CA VAL A 11 34.50 -27.29 4.90
C VAL A 11 34.04 -27.38 3.45
N GLU A 12 32.73 -27.27 3.21
CA GLU A 12 32.19 -27.38 1.86
C GLU A 12 32.61 -26.17 0.99
N LEU A 13 32.57 -24.95 1.53
CA LEU A 13 33.00 -23.74 0.81
C LEU A 13 34.47 -23.82 0.38
N LYS A 14 35.36 -24.41 1.20
CA LYS A 14 36.78 -24.61 0.87
C LYS A 14 37.00 -25.56 -0.31
N ASN A 15 36.03 -26.41 -0.65
CA ASN A 15 36.11 -27.27 -1.84
C ASN A 15 35.90 -26.48 -3.15
N HIS A 16 35.31 -25.29 -3.07
CA HIS A 16 34.89 -24.50 -4.23
C HIS A 16 35.58 -23.15 -4.34
N PHE A 17 35.93 -22.52 -3.20
CA PHE A 17 36.45 -21.16 -3.14
C PHE A 17 37.74 -21.08 -2.32
N LYS A 18 38.59 -20.09 -2.62
CA LYS A 18 39.70 -19.72 -1.74
C LYS A 18 39.14 -19.17 -0.41
N PRO A 19 39.84 -19.31 0.72
CA PRO A 19 39.38 -18.72 1.98
C PRO A 19 39.07 -17.23 1.83
N PHE A 20 37.83 -16.84 2.19
CA PHE A 20 37.31 -15.50 1.96
C PHE A 20 36.58 -14.90 3.16
N LEU A 21 36.15 -15.72 4.13
CA LEU A 21 35.52 -15.26 5.36
C LEU A 21 36.55 -14.59 6.27
N ASN A 22 36.16 -13.49 6.92
CA ASN A 22 37.03 -12.76 7.83
C ASN A 22 37.21 -13.52 9.15
N GLU A 23 38.18 -13.08 9.94
CA GLU A 23 38.36 -13.55 11.32
C GLU A 23 37.13 -13.23 12.20
N PRO A 24 36.92 -13.96 13.31
CA PRO A 24 35.86 -13.70 14.28
C PRO A 24 35.78 -12.24 14.74
N ALA A 25 34.57 -11.72 14.91
CA ALA A 25 34.36 -10.48 15.65
C ALA A 25 34.60 -10.71 17.15
N THR A 26 35.04 -9.67 17.83
CA THR A 26 35.10 -9.60 19.29
C THR A 26 33.73 -9.30 19.89
N ILE A 27 33.56 -9.61 21.18
CA ILE A 27 32.32 -9.29 21.91
C ILE A 27 32.12 -7.77 21.97
N GLU A 28 33.22 -7.03 22.13
CA GLU A 28 33.25 -5.58 22.21
C GLU A 28 32.80 -4.92 20.89
N GLU A 29 33.24 -5.43 19.73
CA GLU A 29 32.79 -4.96 18.42
C GLU A 29 31.28 -5.16 18.22
N ILE A 30 30.76 -6.33 18.59
CA ILE A 30 29.30 -6.61 18.51
C ILE A 30 28.54 -5.65 19.44
N GLN A 31 28.99 -5.50 20.69
CA GLN A 31 28.34 -4.61 21.67
C GLN A 31 28.36 -3.15 21.23
N TYR A 32 29.44 -2.70 20.57
CA TYR A 32 29.54 -1.37 20.01
C TYR A 32 28.46 -1.13 18.94
N VAL A 33 28.33 -2.03 17.96
CA VAL A 33 27.33 -1.91 16.90
C VAL A 33 25.90 -1.97 17.46
N GLU A 34 25.62 -2.88 18.39
CA GLU A 34 24.32 -2.95 19.07
C GLU A 34 23.95 -1.66 19.81
N SER A 35 24.94 -1.05 20.48
CA SER A 35 24.76 0.22 21.18
C SER A 35 24.48 1.36 20.21
N GLU A 36 25.24 1.46 19.11
CA GLU A 36 25.03 2.48 18.07
C GLU A 36 23.65 2.35 17.41
N MET A 37 23.20 1.11 17.20
CA MET A 37 21.91 0.81 16.60
C MET A 37 20.73 0.96 17.58
N GLY A 38 21.00 0.91 18.89
CA GLY A 38 19.97 0.80 19.93
C GLY A 38 19.19 -0.52 19.83
N ILE A 39 19.85 -1.59 19.41
CA ILE A 39 19.26 -2.89 19.04
C ILE A 39 20.07 -4.01 19.67
N SER A 40 19.41 -5.04 20.21
CA SER A 40 20.06 -6.28 20.61
C SER A 40 19.96 -7.32 19.48
N PHE A 41 21.11 -7.84 19.06
CA PHE A 41 21.23 -8.89 18.05
C PHE A 41 20.72 -10.21 18.63
N PRO A 42 19.90 -10.97 17.88
CA PRO A 42 19.52 -12.32 18.27
C PRO A 42 20.75 -13.22 18.44
N ASP A 43 20.67 -14.20 19.35
CA ASP A 43 21.80 -15.09 19.70
C ASP A 43 22.47 -15.73 18.48
N GLU A 44 21.67 -16.16 17.50
CA GLU A 44 22.21 -16.79 16.28
C GLU A 44 22.98 -15.81 15.40
N LEU A 45 22.56 -14.55 15.34
CA LEU A 45 23.29 -13.51 14.61
C LEU A 45 24.61 -13.19 15.31
N ARG A 46 24.61 -13.06 16.64
CA ARG A 46 25.84 -12.86 17.42
C ARG A 46 26.82 -14.02 17.19
N MET A 47 26.31 -15.24 17.21
CA MET A 47 27.13 -16.43 16.99
C MET A 47 27.72 -16.51 15.58
N LEU A 48 26.99 -16.03 14.56
CA LEU A 48 27.53 -15.92 13.20
C LEU A 48 28.72 -14.96 13.18
N TYR A 49 28.58 -13.77 13.78
CA TYR A 49 29.66 -12.78 13.84
C TYR A 49 30.85 -13.20 14.71
N LEU A 50 30.59 -13.92 15.82
CA LEU A 50 31.64 -14.54 16.65
C LEU A 50 32.37 -15.69 15.94
N ALA A 51 31.85 -16.20 14.82
CA ALA A 51 32.55 -17.13 13.96
C ALA A 51 33.32 -16.39 12.85
N HIS A 52 32.67 -15.44 12.18
CA HIS A 52 33.25 -14.67 11.08
C HIS A 52 32.67 -13.25 11.03
N ASN A 53 33.53 -12.23 11.04
CA ASN A 53 33.11 -10.83 10.91
C ASN A 53 32.89 -10.42 9.43
N GLY A 54 31.92 -11.06 8.78
CA GLY A 54 31.68 -10.86 7.36
C GLY A 54 32.67 -11.61 6.47
N GLU A 55 32.77 -11.17 5.21
CA GLU A 55 33.75 -11.62 4.24
C GLU A 55 34.69 -10.52 3.74
N GLY A 56 35.77 -10.91 3.08
CA GLY A 56 36.69 -9.97 2.44
C GLY A 56 36.04 -9.29 1.23
N LYS A 57 36.51 -8.07 0.90
CA LYS A 57 35.97 -7.24 -0.21
C LYS A 57 35.98 -7.89 -1.60
N SER A 58 36.80 -8.92 -1.81
CA SER A 58 36.87 -9.70 -3.04
C SER A 58 36.34 -11.13 -2.85
N GLY A 59 35.52 -11.32 -1.82
CA GLY A 59 34.82 -12.57 -1.55
C GLY A 59 33.79 -12.88 -2.64
N PRO A 60 33.41 -14.16 -2.79
CA PRO A 60 32.45 -14.60 -3.78
C PRO A 60 30.99 -14.34 -3.40
N GLY A 61 30.72 -13.76 -2.22
CA GLY A 61 29.37 -13.55 -1.71
C GLY A 61 28.76 -14.78 -1.06
N LEU A 62 28.85 -14.92 0.27
CA LEU A 62 28.29 -16.06 1.02
C LEU A 62 26.83 -16.36 0.67
N PHE A 63 26.01 -15.34 0.43
CA PHE A 63 24.59 -15.47 0.15
C PHE A 63 24.32 -15.52 -1.36
N PHE A 64 24.86 -16.56 -2.01
CA PHE A 64 24.71 -16.79 -3.46
C PHE A 64 25.09 -15.56 -4.30
N GLY A 65 26.32 -15.07 -4.09
CA GLY A 65 26.86 -13.91 -4.82
C GLY A 65 26.70 -12.60 -4.08
N LEU A 66 25.86 -12.55 -3.04
CA LEU A 66 25.74 -11.37 -2.17
C LEU A 66 26.71 -11.47 -0.98
N PRO A 67 27.46 -10.40 -0.66
CA PRO A 67 28.47 -10.39 0.40
C PRO A 67 27.87 -10.61 1.79
N PHE A 68 28.56 -11.37 2.63
CA PHE A 68 28.31 -11.33 4.07
C PHE A 68 28.98 -10.09 4.68
N LEU A 69 28.16 -9.11 5.07
CA LEU A 69 28.67 -7.82 5.56
C LEU A 69 29.39 -7.96 6.90
N SER A 70 30.55 -7.31 7.02
CA SER A 70 31.22 -7.09 8.30
C SER A 70 30.39 -6.15 9.19
N LEU A 71 30.64 -6.18 10.50
CA LEU A 71 29.94 -5.33 11.47
C LEU A 71 30.01 -3.82 11.15
N ASP A 72 31.13 -3.35 10.61
CA ASP A 72 31.28 -1.96 10.16
C ASP A 72 30.37 -1.66 8.96
N GLU A 73 30.32 -2.56 7.99
CA GLU A 73 29.46 -2.44 6.80
C GLU A 73 27.97 -2.54 7.17
N VAL A 74 27.60 -3.42 8.12
CA VAL A 74 26.24 -3.49 8.67
C VAL A 74 25.83 -2.15 9.26
N LEU A 75 26.71 -1.53 10.06
CA LEU A 75 26.41 -0.28 10.72
C LEU A 75 26.27 0.87 9.72
N ASP A 76 27.10 0.90 8.68
CA ASP A 76 27.03 1.91 7.62
C ASP A 76 25.77 1.76 6.77
N GLU A 77 25.43 0.54 6.34
CA GLU A 77 24.19 0.26 5.62
C GLU A 77 22.97 0.60 6.48
N TRP A 78 22.98 0.21 7.75
CA TRP A 78 21.91 0.55 8.69
C TRP A 78 21.70 2.06 8.86
N ARG A 79 22.79 2.85 8.91
CA ARG A 79 22.71 4.32 9.00
C ARG A 79 22.05 4.93 7.77
N ILE A 80 22.20 4.35 6.59
CA ILE A 80 21.52 4.77 5.36
C ILE A 80 20.02 4.55 5.52
N TRP A 81 19.59 3.34 5.89
CA TRP A 81 18.17 3.00 6.02
C TRP A 81 17.47 3.70 7.19
N LYS A 82 18.19 3.96 8.28
CA LYS A 82 17.69 4.80 9.38
C LYS A 82 17.34 6.20 8.87
N LYS A 83 18.20 6.82 8.05
CA LYS A 83 17.92 8.15 7.46
C LYS A 83 16.71 8.11 6.53
N VAL A 84 16.52 7.02 5.78
CA VAL A 84 15.34 6.82 4.93
C VAL A 84 14.06 6.75 5.77
N GLU A 85 14.07 5.99 6.88
CA GLU A 85 12.93 5.94 7.80
C GLU A 85 12.67 7.31 8.49
N ASP A 86 13.73 7.95 9.00
CA ASP A 86 13.65 9.28 9.65
C ASP A 86 13.18 10.38 8.69
N GLY A 87 13.51 10.27 7.40
CA GLY A 87 13.10 11.18 6.34
C GLY A 87 11.61 11.13 6.01
N GLY A 88 10.84 10.28 6.68
CA GLY A 88 9.41 10.14 6.46
C GLY A 88 9.09 9.54 5.11
N ALA A 89 9.92 8.58 4.64
CA ALA A 89 9.64 7.80 3.43
C ALA A 89 8.16 7.41 3.43
N PHE A 90 7.42 8.06 2.53
CA PHE A 90 5.97 8.08 2.43
C PHE A 90 5.42 6.65 2.28
N ASP A 91 4.10 6.48 2.42
CA ASP A 91 3.33 5.25 2.17
C ASP A 91 3.61 4.63 0.77
N PHE A 92 4.83 4.13 0.54
CA PHE A 92 5.12 3.18 -0.52
C PHE A 92 4.46 1.89 -0.08
N ASP A 93 3.55 1.36 -0.90
CA ASP A 93 2.92 0.10 -0.55
C ASP A 93 4.02 -0.96 -0.45
N ALA A 94 4.34 -1.35 0.78
CA ALA A 94 5.19 -2.47 1.10
C ALA A 94 4.33 -3.66 1.48
N TYR A 95 4.86 -4.86 1.26
CA TYR A 95 4.02 -6.05 1.17
C TYR A 95 4.70 -7.25 1.82
N SER A 96 4.13 -7.78 2.89
CA SER A 96 4.71 -8.92 3.61
C SER A 96 4.21 -10.26 3.07
N ILE A 97 5.13 -11.17 2.79
CA ILE A 97 4.85 -12.55 2.39
C ILE A 97 5.58 -13.50 3.35
N PRO A 98 4.84 -14.33 4.13
CA PRO A 98 3.38 -14.37 4.25
C PRO A 98 2.78 -13.10 4.88
N THR A 99 1.48 -12.84 4.68
CA THR A 99 0.85 -11.61 5.20
C THR A 99 0.95 -11.51 6.73
N LYS A 100 1.25 -10.30 7.22
CA LYS A 100 1.45 -9.97 8.64
C LYS A 100 2.65 -10.65 9.31
N TYR A 101 3.64 -11.11 8.56
CA TYR A 101 4.89 -11.60 9.17
C TYR A 101 5.93 -10.48 9.31
N ILE A 102 5.96 -9.56 8.36
CA ILE A 102 6.91 -8.44 8.28
C ILE A 102 6.08 -7.17 8.31
N LYS A 103 6.52 -6.14 9.04
CA LYS A 103 5.81 -4.86 9.01
C LYS A 103 5.90 -4.28 7.61
N GLU A 104 4.74 -3.96 7.04
CA GLU A 104 4.61 -3.42 5.69
C GLU A 104 5.01 -1.95 5.65
N LYS A 105 6.31 -1.72 5.84
CA LYS A 105 6.97 -0.43 5.76
C LYS A 105 8.00 -0.45 4.64
N TYR A 106 8.31 0.70 4.08
CA TYR A 106 9.42 0.82 3.14
C TYR A 106 10.76 0.47 3.81
N ALA A 107 11.02 1.09 4.96
CA ALA A 107 12.20 0.87 5.80
C ALA A 107 11.79 0.70 7.27
N ASN A 108 12.60 -0.03 8.03
CA ASN A 108 12.49 -0.15 9.48
C ASN A 108 13.89 -0.26 10.06
N ARG A 109 14.30 0.66 10.95
CA ARG A 109 15.63 0.58 11.60
C ARG A 109 15.87 -0.73 12.36
N LYS A 110 14.82 -1.50 12.64
CA LYS A 110 14.92 -2.79 13.30
C LYS A 110 15.10 -3.97 12.32
N TRP A 111 15.36 -3.70 11.05
CA TRP A 111 15.87 -4.67 10.09
C TRP A 111 17.38 -4.52 10.00
N ILE A 112 18.12 -5.51 10.50
CA ILE A 112 19.59 -5.49 10.57
C ILE A 112 20.12 -6.03 9.23
N PRO A 113 20.67 -5.20 8.33
CA PRO A 113 21.21 -5.68 7.05
C PRO A 113 22.41 -6.59 7.32
N ILE A 114 22.45 -7.76 6.69
CA ILE A 114 23.56 -8.73 6.78
C ILE A 114 24.19 -9.04 5.42
N SER A 115 23.54 -8.60 4.35
CA SER A 115 23.96 -8.74 2.97
C SER A 115 23.26 -7.70 2.10
N ASN A 116 23.88 -7.29 1.00
CA ASN A 116 23.30 -6.35 0.03
C ASN A 116 23.76 -6.63 -1.41
N ASP A 117 23.08 -6.06 -2.39
CA ASP A 117 23.42 -6.14 -3.82
C ASP A 117 24.21 -4.93 -4.35
N GLY A 118 24.56 -3.98 -3.48
CA GLY A 118 25.15 -2.68 -3.86
C GLY A 118 24.21 -1.70 -4.60
N GLY A 119 23.03 -2.15 -5.03
CA GLY A 119 21.96 -1.36 -5.65
C GLY A 119 20.94 -0.79 -4.65
N GLY A 120 21.04 -1.21 -3.39
CA GLY A 120 20.14 -0.81 -2.31
C GLY A 120 19.13 -1.89 -1.94
N ASN A 121 19.33 -3.14 -2.33
CA ASN A 121 18.52 -4.27 -1.89
C ASN A 121 19.33 -5.14 -0.95
N ASN A 122 18.67 -5.65 0.10
CA ASN A 122 19.32 -6.21 1.28
C ASN A 122 18.64 -7.50 1.73
N ILE A 123 19.45 -8.36 2.35
CA ILE A 123 18.98 -9.41 3.26
C ILE A 123 19.15 -8.88 4.69
N ALA A 124 18.13 -9.00 5.53
CA ALA A 124 18.17 -8.56 6.91
C ALA A 124 17.67 -9.61 7.91
N ILE A 125 18.10 -9.42 9.15
CA ILE A 125 17.47 -10.02 10.33
C ILE A 125 16.40 -9.05 10.85
N ASP A 126 15.15 -9.50 10.86
CA ASP A 126 14.01 -8.73 11.35
C ASP A 126 13.80 -8.98 12.84
N ILE A 127 14.07 -7.95 13.65
CA ILE A 127 13.82 -7.96 15.09
C ILE A 127 12.59 -7.15 15.50
N ASP A 128 11.77 -6.74 14.52
CA ASP A 128 10.50 -6.03 14.71
C ASP A 128 9.42 -6.58 13.76
N PRO A 129 9.16 -7.89 13.81
CA PRO A 129 8.17 -8.53 12.96
C PRO A 129 6.76 -7.97 13.21
N ASP A 130 5.87 -8.23 12.26
CA ASP A 130 4.43 -7.96 12.43
C ASP A 130 3.74 -9.10 13.19
N GLU A 131 2.42 -9.01 13.41
CA GLU A 131 1.62 -9.84 14.32
C GLU A 131 1.89 -11.36 14.27
N LYS A 132 2.24 -11.92 13.10
CA LYS A 132 2.48 -13.37 12.91
C LYS A 132 3.96 -13.75 12.75
N GLY A 133 4.86 -12.77 12.62
CA GLY A 133 6.27 -13.02 12.38
C GLY A 133 7.03 -13.38 13.65
N LYS A 134 8.32 -13.71 13.49
CA LYS A 134 9.20 -14.09 14.60
C LYS A 134 10.42 -13.18 14.65
N ILE A 135 10.78 -12.75 15.86
CA ILE A 135 12.02 -11.99 16.08
C ILE A 135 13.20 -12.88 15.65
N GLY A 136 14.07 -12.33 14.80
CA GLY A 136 15.21 -13.04 14.23
C GLY A 136 14.92 -13.75 12.90
N GLN A 137 13.72 -13.59 12.33
CA GLN A 137 13.43 -14.07 10.98
C GLN A 137 14.29 -13.34 9.94
N VAL A 138 14.66 -14.04 8.88
CA VAL A 138 15.46 -13.49 7.78
C VAL A 138 14.53 -13.01 6.69
N ILE A 139 14.74 -11.78 6.21
CA ILE A 139 13.89 -11.13 5.22
C ILE A 139 14.71 -10.47 4.11
N ASN A 140 14.09 -10.16 2.98
CA ASN A 140 14.59 -9.12 2.07
C ASN A 140 13.95 -7.76 2.41
N PHE A 141 14.67 -6.68 2.14
CA PHE A 141 14.15 -5.31 2.14
C PHE A 141 15.08 -4.43 1.30
N GLY A 142 14.65 -3.25 0.87
CA GLY A 142 15.46 -2.45 -0.02
C GLY A 142 14.71 -1.52 -0.94
N ARG A 143 15.47 -0.90 -1.83
CA ARG A 143 15.02 0.13 -2.77
C ARG A 143 13.91 -0.39 -3.68
N ASP A 144 14.11 -1.60 -4.19
CA ASP A 144 13.25 -2.27 -5.16
C ASP A 144 12.44 -3.42 -4.50
N GLU A 145 12.59 -3.62 -3.20
CA GLU A 145 11.92 -4.66 -2.42
C GLU A 145 10.61 -4.14 -1.80
N GLU A 146 9.66 -3.74 -2.66
CA GLU A 146 8.28 -3.48 -2.26
C GLU A 146 7.69 -4.71 -1.55
N VAL A 147 8.04 -5.90 -2.05
CA VAL A 147 7.61 -7.18 -1.49
C VAL A 147 8.69 -7.75 -0.59
N LYS A 148 8.35 -7.93 0.67
CA LYS A 148 9.20 -8.45 1.71
C LYS A 148 8.79 -9.87 2.01
N TYR A 149 9.73 -10.77 1.90
CA TYR A 149 9.62 -12.21 2.05
C TYR A 149 10.26 -12.62 3.35
N VAL A 150 9.60 -13.51 4.08
CA VAL A 150 10.26 -14.25 5.14
C VAL A 150 11.05 -15.38 4.50
N ILE A 151 12.33 -15.12 4.22
CA ILE A 151 13.28 -16.08 3.65
C ILE A 151 13.40 -17.29 4.59
N ALA A 152 13.52 -17.04 5.90
CA ALA A 152 13.61 -18.09 6.91
C ALA A 152 13.19 -17.61 8.31
N ASN A 153 12.88 -18.54 9.22
CA ASN A 153 12.56 -18.21 10.61
C ASN A 153 13.82 -17.80 11.41
N ARG A 154 14.98 -18.29 10.97
CA ARG A 154 16.28 -18.11 11.64
C ARG A 154 17.40 -18.10 10.62
N ILE A 155 18.49 -17.40 10.92
CA ILE A 155 19.69 -17.40 10.08
C ILE A 155 20.30 -18.79 9.93
N SER A 156 20.19 -19.67 10.94
CA SER A 156 20.66 -21.06 10.82
C SER A 156 19.96 -21.83 9.69
N ASP A 157 18.70 -21.52 9.42
CA ASP A 157 17.92 -22.19 8.39
C ASP A 157 18.38 -21.75 6.98
N VAL A 158 18.80 -20.49 6.82
CA VAL A 158 19.43 -19.99 5.58
C VAL A 158 20.80 -20.62 5.36
N LEU A 159 21.65 -20.68 6.40
CA LEU A 159 22.96 -21.33 6.30
C LEU A 159 22.86 -22.82 5.99
N LEU A 160 21.85 -23.50 6.55
CA LEU A 160 21.55 -24.89 6.23
C LEU A 160 21.11 -25.03 4.76
N PHE A 161 20.29 -24.11 4.25
CA PHE A 161 19.88 -24.08 2.84
C PHE A 161 21.07 -23.90 1.89
N ILE A 162 22.00 -22.99 2.21
CA ILE A 162 23.25 -22.79 1.46
C ILE A 162 24.10 -24.08 1.48
N LEU A 163 24.31 -24.67 2.66
CA LEU A 163 25.04 -25.92 2.81
C LEU A 163 24.43 -27.05 1.97
N GLN A 164 23.11 -27.19 1.98
CA GLN A 164 22.41 -28.21 1.22
C GLN A 164 22.54 -27.98 -0.29
N THR A 165 22.46 -26.73 -0.74
CA THR A 165 22.63 -26.37 -2.14
C THR A 165 24.03 -26.70 -2.66
N LEU A 166 25.06 -26.47 -1.84
CA LEU A 166 26.44 -26.88 -2.14
C LEU A 166 26.56 -28.41 -2.24
N LYS A 167 26.03 -29.15 -1.26
CA LYS A 167 26.05 -30.63 -1.24
C LYS A 167 25.33 -31.23 -2.44
N ASP A 168 24.21 -30.64 -2.84
CA ASP A 168 23.40 -31.09 -3.98
C ASP A 168 23.92 -30.58 -5.32
N LYS A 169 24.94 -29.71 -5.32
CA LYS A 169 25.52 -29.07 -6.51
C LYS A 169 24.50 -28.30 -7.35
N ASN A 170 23.49 -27.72 -6.71
CA ASN A 170 22.46 -26.92 -7.36
C ASN A 170 22.84 -25.43 -7.41
N PHE A 171 24.01 -25.14 -7.97
CA PHE A 171 24.54 -23.77 -8.08
C PHE A 171 25.41 -23.63 -9.32
N THR A 172 25.70 -22.39 -9.69
CA THR A 172 26.63 -22.04 -10.78
C THR A 172 27.70 -21.10 -10.26
N ILE A 173 28.98 -21.37 -10.59
CA ILE A 173 30.10 -20.46 -10.29
C ILE A 173 30.43 -19.68 -11.57
N HIS A 174 30.52 -18.36 -11.42
CA HIS A 174 30.84 -17.42 -12.50
C HIS A 174 32.22 -16.84 -12.25
N GLN A 175 33.03 -16.77 -13.31
CA GLN A 175 34.35 -16.16 -13.28
C GLN A 175 34.37 -15.02 -14.29
N GLU A 176 34.54 -13.80 -13.79
CA GLU A 176 34.85 -12.61 -14.60
C GLU A 176 36.33 -12.24 -14.42
N GLU A 177 36.82 -11.26 -15.19
CA GLU A 177 38.26 -10.98 -15.35
C GLU A 177 39.01 -10.87 -14.01
N ASP A 178 38.42 -10.22 -13.01
CA ASP A 178 39.05 -9.93 -11.71
C ASP A 178 38.27 -10.45 -10.49
N TYR A 179 37.10 -11.05 -10.67
CA TYR A 179 36.26 -11.50 -9.56
C TYR A 179 35.46 -12.76 -9.88
N LEU A 180 35.15 -13.52 -8.83
CA LEU A 180 34.42 -14.78 -8.90
C LEU A 180 33.22 -14.67 -7.97
N TYR A 181 32.05 -15.09 -8.44
CA TYR A 181 30.82 -15.15 -7.65
C TYR A 181 30.04 -16.42 -8.01
N TRP A 182 28.93 -16.66 -7.32
CA TRP A 182 28.09 -17.83 -7.56
C TRP A 182 26.62 -17.50 -7.41
N SER A 183 25.76 -18.25 -8.09
CA SER A 183 24.30 -18.08 -8.07
C SER A 183 23.62 -19.37 -7.63
N TYR A 184 22.41 -19.23 -7.08
CA TYR A 184 21.53 -20.36 -6.85
C TYR A 184 21.03 -20.94 -8.20
N GLY A 185 20.98 -22.26 -8.33
CA GLY A 185 20.53 -22.97 -9.53
C GLY A 185 21.67 -23.44 -10.44
N ALA A 186 21.53 -24.63 -11.01
CA ALA A 186 22.50 -25.22 -11.94
C ALA A 186 22.29 -24.74 -13.39
N ASN A 187 23.33 -24.11 -13.97
CA ASN A 187 23.33 -23.48 -15.30
C ASN A 187 22.49 -22.21 -15.44
N ASP A 188 22.15 -21.57 -14.32
CA ASP A 188 21.36 -20.35 -14.28
C ASP A 188 22.20 -19.16 -13.78
N ASN A 189 22.10 -18.02 -14.46
CA ASN A 189 22.64 -16.75 -13.97
C ASN A 189 21.50 -15.90 -13.39
N ILE A 190 21.01 -16.28 -12.21
CA ILE A 190 19.92 -15.59 -11.51
C ILE A 190 20.48 -14.99 -10.21
N HIS A 191 20.28 -13.70 -10.03
CA HIS A 191 20.62 -12.99 -8.79
C HIS A 191 19.73 -13.49 -7.64
N PHE A 192 20.29 -13.69 -6.44
CA PHE A 192 19.56 -14.40 -5.37
C PHE A 192 18.25 -13.71 -4.94
N LEU A 193 18.24 -12.37 -4.85
CA LEU A 193 17.01 -11.62 -4.52
C LEU A 193 15.92 -11.81 -5.59
N ASP A 194 16.31 -11.87 -6.87
CA ASP A 194 15.40 -12.19 -7.97
C ASP A 194 14.92 -13.66 -7.94
N ALA A 195 15.75 -14.54 -7.39
CA ALA A 195 15.44 -15.96 -7.25
C ALA A 195 14.48 -16.24 -6.08
N LEU A 196 14.39 -15.38 -5.06
CA LEU A 196 13.54 -15.60 -3.87
C LEU A 196 12.10 -15.97 -4.23
N PHE A 197 11.57 -15.43 -5.32
CA PHE A 197 10.21 -15.69 -5.82
C PHE A 197 9.98 -17.11 -6.38
N ASN A 198 11.06 -17.83 -6.69
CA ASN A 198 11.04 -19.11 -7.42
C ASN A 198 11.61 -20.29 -6.60
N ILE A 199 12.12 -20.02 -5.40
CA ILE A 199 12.80 -21.02 -4.57
C ILE A 199 11.86 -21.53 -3.49
N GLU A 200 11.90 -22.84 -3.24
CA GLU A 200 11.29 -23.43 -2.06
C GLU A 200 12.20 -23.21 -0.85
N LEU A 201 11.90 -22.19 -0.05
CA LEU A 201 12.65 -21.87 1.15
C LEU A 201 11.96 -22.44 2.40
N PRO A 202 12.66 -22.57 3.54
CA PRO A 202 12.13 -23.19 4.75
C PRO A 202 10.89 -22.50 5.37
N VAL A 203 10.60 -21.25 4.99
CA VAL A 203 9.43 -20.49 5.47
C VAL A 203 8.69 -19.83 4.34
N LEU A 204 9.42 -19.25 3.39
CA LEU A 204 8.83 -18.92 2.10
C LEU A 204 8.59 -20.23 1.34
N HIS A 205 7.45 -20.83 1.64
CA HIS A 205 6.73 -21.71 0.74
C HIS A 205 5.80 -20.78 -0.02
N PRO A 206 6.13 -20.34 -1.24
CA PRO A 206 5.10 -19.77 -2.07
C PRO A 206 4.01 -20.84 -2.11
N ASN A 207 2.75 -20.46 -1.84
CA ASN A 207 1.64 -21.40 -1.90
C ASN A 207 1.44 -21.77 -3.37
N PHE A 208 2.36 -22.58 -3.91
CA PHE A 208 2.33 -23.17 -5.23
C PHE A 208 1.36 -24.34 -5.17
N ILE A 209 0.09 -24.05 -4.89
CA ILE A 209 -0.92 -25.11 -4.93
C ILE A 209 -1.02 -25.64 -6.38
N PHE A 210 -0.53 -24.90 -7.41
CA PHE A 210 -0.68 -25.32 -8.81
C PHE A 210 0.37 -24.89 -9.86
N GLN A 211 1.63 -24.54 -9.57
CA GLN A 211 2.46 -23.94 -10.64
C GLN A 211 3.88 -24.52 -10.77
N SER A 212 3.98 -25.69 -11.39
CA SER A 212 5.16 -26.04 -12.20
C SER A 212 5.20 -25.19 -13.48
N GLU A 213 6.35 -25.07 -14.13
CA GLU A 213 6.45 -24.43 -15.47
C GLU A 213 5.45 -25.02 -16.46
N SER A 214 5.18 -26.33 -16.37
CA SER A 214 4.16 -26.99 -17.20
C SER A 214 2.77 -26.39 -17.00
N ASN A 215 2.38 -26.07 -15.76
CA ASN A 215 1.05 -25.57 -15.46
C ASN A 215 0.86 -24.11 -15.90
N VAL A 216 1.90 -23.28 -15.76
CA VAL A 216 1.88 -21.91 -16.30
C VAL A 216 1.78 -21.96 -17.82
N LYS A 217 2.47 -22.92 -18.43
CA LYS A 217 2.42 -23.09 -19.88
C LYS A 217 1.06 -23.54 -20.38
N ASP A 218 0.45 -24.51 -19.71
CA ASP A 218 -0.89 -24.99 -20.02
C ASP A 218 -1.95 -23.89 -19.78
N TRP A 219 -1.82 -23.14 -18.69
CA TRP A 219 -2.65 -21.97 -18.42
C TRP A 219 -2.55 -20.94 -19.54
N TYR A 220 -1.33 -20.51 -19.91
CA TYR A 220 -1.13 -19.55 -21.00
C TYR A 220 -1.68 -20.08 -22.34
N GLY A 221 -1.50 -21.37 -22.60
CA GLY A 221 -2.05 -22.05 -23.78
C GLY A 221 -3.58 -22.07 -23.84
N SER A 222 -4.24 -22.04 -22.68
CA SER A 222 -5.71 -22.00 -22.56
C SER A 222 -6.32 -20.61 -22.75
N LEU A 223 -5.51 -19.55 -22.71
CA LEU A 223 -5.99 -18.17 -22.83
C LEU A 223 -6.53 -17.89 -24.24
N ASN A 224 -7.59 -17.07 -24.31
CA ASN A 224 -8.03 -16.49 -25.57
C ASN A 224 -7.07 -15.36 -26.03
N GLU A 225 -7.22 -14.89 -27.26
CA GLU A 225 -6.32 -13.88 -27.83
C GLU A 225 -6.34 -12.55 -27.05
N LYS A 226 -7.47 -12.16 -26.44
CA LYS A 226 -7.55 -10.96 -25.60
C LYS A 226 -6.66 -11.12 -24.36
N TRP A 227 -6.75 -12.24 -23.67
CA TRP A 227 -5.91 -12.53 -22.50
C TRP A 227 -4.44 -12.74 -22.87
N LYS A 228 -4.13 -13.34 -24.03
CA LYS A 228 -2.74 -13.39 -24.52
C LYS A 228 -2.17 -11.99 -24.79
N ASN A 229 -2.96 -11.08 -25.36
CA ASN A 229 -2.52 -9.70 -25.55
C ASN A 229 -2.25 -8.98 -24.22
N ILE A 230 -3.06 -9.24 -23.19
CA ILE A 230 -2.88 -8.69 -21.84
C ILE A 230 -1.64 -9.26 -21.16
N VAL A 231 -1.47 -10.59 -21.20
CA VAL A 231 -0.36 -11.28 -20.54
C VAL A 231 0.97 -11.02 -21.28
N GLY A 232 0.91 -10.85 -22.59
CA GLY A 232 2.08 -10.70 -23.46
C GLY A 232 2.61 -12.06 -23.90
N SER A 233 3.92 -12.23 -23.87
CA SER A 233 4.54 -13.49 -24.33
C SER A 233 4.39 -14.62 -23.32
N HIS A 234 4.72 -15.83 -23.77
CA HIS A 234 4.75 -17.01 -22.91
C HIS A 234 5.73 -16.86 -21.74
N GLU A 235 6.89 -16.26 -21.99
CA GLU A 235 7.92 -16.01 -20.98
C GLU A 235 7.41 -15.01 -19.91
N ARG A 236 6.48 -14.12 -20.27
CA ARG A 236 5.87 -13.17 -19.35
C ARG A 236 4.76 -13.79 -18.50
N ALA A 237 4.21 -14.95 -18.87
CA ALA A 237 3.15 -15.63 -18.14
C ALA A 237 3.52 -15.86 -16.67
N SER A 238 4.72 -16.37 -16.40
CA SER A 238 5.21 -16.62 -15.04
C SER A 238 5.36 -15.35 -14.20
N LYS A 239 5.65 -14.22 -14.86
CA LYS A 239 5.71 -12.92 -14.19
C LYS A 239 4.30 -12.38 -13.91
N PHE A 240 3.41 -12.42 -14.91
CA PHE A 240 2.06 -11.90 -14.83
C PHE A 240 1.28 -12.45 -13.62
N ILE A 241 1.35 -13.76 -13.41
CA ILE A 241 0.60 -14.45 -12.33
C ILE A 241 1.09 -14.10 -10.92
N ARG A 242 2.25 -13.43 -10.82
CA ARG A 242 2.89 -13.00 -9.58
C ARG A 242 2.85 -11.49 -9.38
N GLU A 243 2.30 -10.75 -10.34
CA GLU A 243 2.15 -9.31 -10.24
C GLU A 243 1.33 -8.95 -9.00
N LYS A 244 1.83 -8.01 -8.21
CA LYS A 244 1.12 -7.53 -7.01
C LYS A 244 0.06 -6.50 -7.36
N ARG A 245 0.26 -5.80 -8.47
CA ARG A 245 -0.63 -4.78 -9.00
C ARG A 245 -0.99 -5.14 -10.43
N LEU A 246 -2.28 -5.35 -10.69
CA LEU A 246 -2.79 -5.59 -12.04
C LEU A 246 -3.74 -4.46 -12.44
N TYR A 247 -3.35 -3.74 -13.49
CA TYR A 247 -4.13 -2.65 -14.09
C TYR A 247 -4.78 -3.13 -15.38
N LEU A 248 -6.02 -3.57 -15.27
CA LEU A 248 -6.78 -4.21 -16.34
C LEU A 248 -8.05 -3.42 -16.72
N GLY A 249 -8.08 -2.11 -16.43
CA GLY A 249 -9.21 -1.27 -16.76
C GLY A 249 -9.36 -0.99 -18.27
N GLY A 250 -10.60 -0.87 -18.76
CA GLY A 250 -10.87 -0.47 -20.14
C GLY A 250 -10.55 -1.52 -21.21
N ASN A 251 -10.45 -2.80 -20.85
CA ASN A 251 -10.06 -3.89 -21.77
C ASN A 251 -11.26 -4.66 -22.34
N GLU A 252 -12.49 -4.20 -22.10
CA GLU A 252 -13.74 -4.86 -22.50
C GLU A 252 -13.76 -6.33 -22.01
N LEU A 253 -13.26 -6.58 -20.80
CA LEU A 253 -13.23 -7.92 -20.20
C LEU A 253 -14.64 -8.34 -19.79
N VAL A 254 -15.03 -9.56 -20.15
CA VAL A 254 -16.28 -10.19 -19.68
C VAL A 254 -15.96 -11.33 -18.72
N ASP A 255 -14.99 -12.16 -19.09
CA ASP A 255 -14.51 -13.30 -18.30
C ASP A 255 -13.14 -12.99 -17.67
N ILE A 256 -13.07 -13.15 -16.35
CA ILE A 256 -11.86 -12.98 -15.54
C ILE A 256 -11.39 -14.27 -14.88
N SER A 257 -11.90 -15.43 -15.31
CA SER A 257 -11.42 -16.74 -14.83
C SER A 257 -9.90 -16.94 -14.95
N PRO A 258 -9.17 -16.35 -15.94
CA PRO A 258 -7.70 -16.45 -15.97
C PRO A 258 -7.00 -15.85 -14.75
N LEU A 259 -7.64 -14.93 -14.02
CA LEU A 259 -7.08 -14.32 -12.81
C LEU A 259 -7.09 -15.25 -11.59
N GLN A 260 -7.80 -16.38 -11.64
CA GLN A 260 -7.93 -17.31 -10.50
C GLN A 260 -6.58 -17.84 -10.00
N ILE A 261 -5.56 -17.83 -10.85
CA ILE A 261 -4.21 -18.29 -10.50
C ILE A 261 -3.30 -17.15 -9.98
N CYS A 262 -3.74 -15.89 -10.09
CA CYS A 262 -3.00 -14.70 -9.68
C CYS A 262 -3.20 -14.44 -8.18
N THR A 263 -2.81 -15.39 -7.33
CA THR A 263 -3.14 -15.39 -5.89
C THR A 263 -2.37 -14.37 -5.05
N GLU A 264 -1.32 -13.79 -5.62
CA GLU A 264 -0.44 -12.82 -4.97
C GLU A 264 -0.85 -11.36 -5.20
N VAL A 265 -1.88 -11.13 -6.02
CA VAL A 265 -2.39 -9.80 -6.33
C VAL A 265 -2.90 -9.12 -5.06
N ARG A 266 -2.52 -7.86 -4.90
CA ARG A 266 -2.86 -6.99 -3.77
C ARG A 266 -3.66 -5.78 -4.20
N GLU A 267 -3.42 -5.30 -5.40
CA GLU A 267 -4.18 -4.23 -6.03
C GLU A 267 -4.66 -4.67 -7.41
N LEU A 268 -5.96 -4.62 -7.62
CA LEU A 268 -6.60 -5.03 -8.86
C LEU A 268 -7.54 -3.94 -9.36
N ILE A 269 -7.20 -3.35 -10.51
CA ILE A 269 -8.05 -2.40 -11.21
C ILE A 269 -8.71 -3.10 -12.40
N LEU A 270 -10.01 -3.34 -12.29
CA LEU A 270 -10.86 -3.92 -13.34
C LEU A 270 -11.91 -2.92 -13.85
N SER A 271 -11.75 -1.63 -13.54
CA SER A 271 -12.69 -0.56 -13.89
C SER A 271 -12.91 -0.41 -15.40
N GLY A 272 -14.15 -0.17 -15.83
CA GLY A 272 -14.49 0.09 -17.24
C GLY A 272 -14.42 -1.15 -18.13
N ASN A 273 -14.85 -2.30 -17.61
CA ASN A 273 -15.00 -3.54 -18.37
C ASN A 273 -16.49 -3.95 -18.43
N GLU A 274 -16.77 -5.17 -18.86
CA GLU A 274 -18.12 -5.74 -18.99
C GLU A 274 -18.33 -6.94 -18.03
N ILE A 275 -17.65 -6.91 -16.88
CA ILE A 275 -17.59 -8.01 -15.93
C ILE A 275 -18.90 -8.10 -15.14
N LYS A 276 -19.50 -9.29 -15.13
CA LYS A 276 -20.68 -9.61 -14.30
C LYS A 276 -20.36 -10.57 -13.16
N ASP A 277 -19.48 -11.52 -13.44
CA ASP A 277 -19.08 -12.61 -12.56
C ASP A 277 -17.65 -12.38 -12.06
N ILE A 278 -17.48 -12.37 -10.73
CA ILE A 278 -16.18 -12.16 -10.07
C ILE A 278 -15.62 -13.42 -9.40
N THR A 279 -16.13 -14.61 -9.74
CA THR A 279 -15.61 -15.90 -9.22
C THR A 279 -14.12 -16.12 -9.49
N GLY A 280 -13.56 -15.48 -10.52
CA GLY A 280 -12.12 -15.46 -10.77
C GLY A 280 -11.27 -14.83 -9.65
N LEU A 281 -11.87 -14.14 -8.68
CA LEU A 281 -11.17 -13.44 -7.59
C LEU A 281 -11.07 -14.25 -6.28
N GLU A 282 -11.76 -15.39 -6.18
CA GLU A 282 -11.88 -16.18 -4.94
C GLU A 282 -10.54 -16.60 -4.33
N ARG A 283 -9.46 -16.70 -5.11
CA ARG A 283 -8.16 -17.16 -4.57
C ARG A 283 -7.19 -16.02 -4.24
N MET A 284 -7.61 -14.77 -4.43
CA MET A 284 -6.77 -13.60 -4.17
C MET A 284 -6.74 -13.23 -2.69
N ASN A 285 -6.32 -14.16 -1.84
CA ASN A 285 -6.30 -13.97 -0.38
C ASN A 285 -5.43 -12.79 0.06
N SER A 286 -4.50 -12.34 -0.78
CA SER A 286 -3.64 -11.18 -0.51
C SER A 286 -4.24 -9.84 -0.97
N LEU A 287 -5.44 -9.84 -1.56
CA LEU A 287 -6.05 -8.64 -2.15
C LEU A 287 -6.39 -7.60 -1.08
N LYS A 288 -5.94 -6.37 -1.30
CA LYS A 288 -6.15 -5.20 -0.43
C LYS A 288 -6.99 -4.12 -1.08
N LYS A 289 -6.81 -3.90 -2.38
CA LYS A 289 -7.47 -2.86 -3.16
C LYS A 289 -8.16 -3.47 -4.38
N LEU A 290 -9.47 -3.26 -4.50
CA LEU A 290 -10.27 -3.76 -5.62
C LEU A 290 -11.13 -2.65 -6.23
N TYR A 291 -10.90 -2.35 -7.50
CA TYR A 291 -11.67 -1.35 -8.25
C TYR A 291 -12.45 -2.02 -9.38
N LEU A 292 -13.78 -1.98 -9.29
CA LEU A 292 -14.73 -2.57 -10.23
C LEU A 292 -15.58 -1.50 -10.93
N VAL A 293 -15.15 -0.24 -10.91
CA VAL A 293 -15.96 0.91 -11.37
C VAL A 293 -16.51 0.67 -12.77
N ASN A 294 -17.78 0.97 -13.00
CA ASN A 294 -18.40 0.87 -14.33
C ASN A 294 -18.30 -0.56 -14.91
N ASN A 295 -18.71 -1.54 -14.12
CA ASN A 295 -18.95 -2.93 -14.54
C ASN A 295 -20.34 -3.38 -14.09
N PRO A 296 -21.04 -4.25 -14.85
CA PRO A 296 -22.35 -4.78 -14.48
C PRO A 296 -22.31 -5.88 -13.39
N VAL A 297 -21.39 -5.79 -12.41
CA VAL A 297 -21.31 -6.72 -11.27
C VAL A 297 -22.52 -6.53 -10.36
N GLN A 298 -23.11 -7.65 -9.92
CA GLN A 298 -24.24 -7.67 -9.00
C GLN A 298 -23.95 -8.46 -7.72
N ASP A 299 -23.29 -9.61 -7.87
CA ASP A 299 -23.00 -10.53 -6.77
C ASP A 299 -21.57 -10.32 -6.24
N LEU A 300 -21.46 -10.06 -4.93
CA LEU A 300 -20.19 -9.89 -4.22
C LEU A 300 -19.82 -11.12 -3.36
N THR A 301 -20.63 -12.18 -3.40
CA THR A 301 -20.39 -13.42 -2.65
C THR A 301 -18.99 -14.01 -2.92
N PRO A 302 -18.45 -14.03 -4.16
CA PRO A 302 -17.15 -14.68 -4.41
C PRO A 302 -15.94 -14.04 -3.70
N ILE A 303 -16.10 -12.86 -3.08
CA ILE A 303 -15.01 -12.17 -2.38
C ILE A 303 -15.24 -12.06 -0.86
N LEU A 304 -16.29 -12.69 -0.31
CA LEU A 304 -16.68 -12.55 1.10
C LEU A 304 -15.55 -12.94 2.08
N HIS A 305 -14.66 -13.85 1.67
CA HIS A 305 -13.58 -14.37 2.50
C HIS A 305 -12.27 -13.58 2.38
N LEU A 306 -12.20 -12.53 1.55
CA LEU A 306 -10.98 -11.72 1.37
C LEU A 306 -10.70 -10.86 2.61
N GLN A 307 -10.12 -11.47 3.64
CA GLN A 307 -9.91 -10.89 4.98
C GLN A 307 -9.02 -9.64 4.99
N HIS A 308 -8.24 -9.43 3.93
CA HIS A 308 -7.27 -8.34 3.82
C HIS A 308 -7.75 -7.19 2.93
N LEU A 309 -8.98 -7.23 2.40
CA LEU A 309 -9.50 -6.16 1.55
C LEU A 309 -9.73 -4.89 2.38
N GLU A 310 -9.00 -3.83 2.07
CA GLU A 310 -9.01 -2.54 2.78
C GLU A 310 -9.77 -1.45 2.02
N GLU A 311 -9.72 -1.49 0.68
CA GLU A 311 -10.32 -0.50 -0.20
C GLU A 311 -11.08 -1.18 -1.32
N MET A 312 -12.35 -0.80 -1.47
CA MET A 312 -13.22 -1.32 -2.52
C MET A 312 -13.98 -0.19 -3.20
N ASN A 313 -13.92 -0.16 -4.53
CA ASN A 313 -14.72 0.75 -5.33
C ASN A 313 -15.65 -0.02 -6.27
N ILE A 314 -16.94 0.05 -6.00
CA ILE A 314 -18.03 -0.55 -6.80
C ILE A 314 -18.94 0.51 -7.42
N LYS A 315 -18.42 1.74 -7.60
CA LYS A 315 -19.15 2.83 -8.24
C LYS A 315 -19.68 2.42 -9.61
N LYS A 316 -20.93 2.80 -9.93
CA LYS A 316 -21.57 2.48 -11.22
C LYS A 316 -21.57 0.97 -11.52
N THR A 317 -21.86 0.15 -10.51
CA THR A 317 -22.15 -1.28 -10.67
C THR A 317 -23.62 -1.57 -10.37
N SER A 318 -24.08 -2.80 -10.61
CA SER A 318 -25.46 -3.25 -10.34
C SER A 318 -25.59 -3.97 -8.99
N VAL A 319 -24.63 -3.79 -8.09
CA VAL A 319 -24.70 -4.31 -6.71
C VAL A 319 -25.89 -3.65 -6.01
N ASN A 320 -26.68 -4.45 -5.30
CA ASN A 320 -27.90 -3.98 -4.63
C ASN A 320 -27.98 -4.33 -3.14
N ASN A 321 -26.96 -5.01 -2.59
CA ASN A 321 -26.92 -5.45 -1.20
C ASN A 321 -25.47 -5.41 -0.66
N LEU A 322 -25.32 -4.98 0.59
CA LEU A 322 -24.04 -4.85 1.29
C LEU A 322 -23.67 -6.07 2.16
N SER A 323 -24.55 -7.08 2.28
CA SER A 323 -24.35 -8.20 3.22
C SER A 323 -23.00 -8.92 3.10
N ALA A 324 -22.45 -9.05 1.89
CA ALA A 324 -21.16 -9.68 1.65
C ALA A 324 -19.95 -8.86 2.17
N LEU A 325 -20.14 -7.57 2.45
CA LEU A 325 -19.06 -6.65 2.82
C LEU A 325 -18.99 -6.36 4.32
N VAL A 326 -20.10 -6.52 5.06
CA VAL A 326 -20.18 -6.18 6.49
C VAL A 326 -19.23 -6.99 7.37
N GLU A 327 -19.00 -8.25 6.99
CA GLU A 327 -18.15 -9.18 7.74
C GLU A 327 -16.65 -9.01 7.42
N MET A 328 -16.28 -8.13 6.49
CA MET A 328 -14.88 -7.92 6.12
C MET A 328 -14.14 -7.14 7.23
N PRO A 329 -13.17 -7.75 7.92
CA PRO A 329 -12.58 -7.17 9.12
C PRO A 329 -11.63 -6.00 8.85
N SER A 330 -11.20 -5.81 7.61
CA SER A 330 -10.20 -4.81 7.23
C SER A 330 -10.70 -3.70 6.31
N LEU A 331 -11.98 -3.71 5.89
CA LEU A 331 -12.50 -2.74 4.93
C LEU A 331 -12.60 -1.34 5.56
N LYS A 332 -11.77 -0.41 5.07
CA LYS A 332 -11.64 0.97 5.56
C LYS A 332 -12.23 1.99 4.60
N LYS A 333 -12.23 1.71 3.29
CA LYS A 333 -12.70 2.64 2.27
C LYS A 333 -13.66 1.95 1.33
N LEU A 334 -14.82 2.57 1.13
CA LEU A 334 -15.87 2.01 0.28
C LEU A 334 -16.52 3.10 -0.57
N ASP A 335 -16.58 2.87 -1.88
CA ASP A 335 -17.38 3.69 -2.80
C ASP A 335 -18.52 2.84 -3.37
N ILE A 336 -19.75 3.18 -2.96
CA ILE A 336 -20.99 2.58 -3.44
C ILE A 336 -21.86 3.57 -4.24
N SER A 337 -21.26 4.66 -4.71
CA SER A 337 -21.99 5.69 -5.45
C SER A 337 -22.55 5.16 -6.77
N ASN A 338 -23.78 5.56 -7.12
CA ASN A 338 -24.47 5.10 -8.34
C ASN A 338 -24.56 3.57 -8.47
N THR A 339 -24.86 2.89 -7.36
CA THR A 339 -25.22 1.46 -7.33
C THR A 339 -26.73 1.28 -7.18
N ASP A 340 -27.21 0.03 -7.23
CA ASP A 340 -28.62 -0.32 -7.00
C ASP A 340 -28.94 -0.54 -5.51
N ILE A 341 -28.02 -0.21 -4.59
CA ILE A 341 -28.20 -0.37 -3.14
C ILE A 341 -29.21 0.66 -2.63
N LYS A 342 -30.34 0.16 -2.12
CA LYS A 342 -31.40 1.00 -1.52
C LYS A 342 -31.39 1.00 0.00
N ASP A 343 -31.00 -0.11 0.62
CA ASP A 343 -30.98 -0.25 2.08
C ASP A 343 -29.58 -0.04 2.63
N TYR A 344 -29.41 1.00 3.44
CA TYR A 344 -28.16 1.36 4.11
C TYR A 344 -28.10 0.87 5.56
N SER A 345 -29.11 0.11 6.02
CA SER A 345 -29.22 -0.39 7.41
C SER A 345 -28.00 -1.16 7.91
N LEU A 346 -27.20 -1.71 7.00
CA LEU A 346 -25.98 -2.44 7.27
C LEU A 346 -24.73 -1.56 7.44
N LEU A 347 -24.73 -0.30 6.97
CA LEU A 347 -23.57 0.60 7.08
C LEU A 347 -23.04 0.78 8.53
N PRO A 348 -23.88 0.90 9.56
CA PRO A 348 -23.40 1.03 10.95
C PRO A 348 -22.64 -0.20 11.47
N GLN A 349 -22.72 -1.34 10.78
CA GLN A 349 -22.05 -2.57 11.21
C GLN A 349 -20.58 -2.63 10.75
N PHE A 350 -20.16 -1.76 9.83
CA PHE A 350 -18.77 -1.71 9.36
C PHE A 350 -17.87 -1.08 10.43
N ARG A 351 -17.11 -1.92 11.13
CA ARG A 351 -16.31 -1.50 12.29
C ARG A 351 -15.07 -0.70 11.94
N MET A 352 -14.52 -0.86 10.73
CA MET A 352 -13.26 -0.23 10.32
C MET A 352 -13.44 0.85 9.25
N LEU A 353 -14.68 1.14 8.83
CA LEU A 353 -14.95 2.06 7.72
C LEU A 353 -14.63 3.51 8.12
N GLU A 354 -13.66 4.10 7.43
CA GLU A 354 -13.17 5.46 7.64
C GLU A 354 -13.51 6.40 6.47
N SER A 355 -13.70 5.86 5.26
CA SER A 355 -14.06 6.63 4.07
C SER A 355 -15.25 6.01 3.33
N LEU A 356 -16.25 6.83 3.01
CA LEU A 356 -17.46 6.38 2.34
C LEU A 356 -17.86 7.37 1.23
N SER A 357 -18.08 6.85 0.03
CA SER A 357 -18.74 7.57 -1.07
C SER A 357 -20.09 6.94 -1.40
N VAL A 358 -21.15 7.74 -1.41
CA VAL A 358 -22.55 7.28 -1.48
C VAL A 358 -23.43 8.22 -2.31
N HIS A 359 -24.51 7.70 -2.87
CA HIS A 359 -25.59 8.52 -3.41
C HIS A 359 -26.75 8.59 -2.41
N ILE A 360 -27.25 9.79 -2.09
CA ILE A 360 -28.33 9.96 -1.13
C ILE A 360 -29.60 10.42 -1.84
N SER A 361 -30.66 9.65 -1.65
CA SER A 361 -31.98 9.92 -2.23
C SER A 361 -33.07 10.07 -1.19
N ASN A 362 -32.83 9.73 0.09
CA ASN A 362 -33.81 9.83 1.17
C ASN A 362 -33.17 10.01 2.57
N ARG A 363 -34.02 10.27 3.54
CA ARG A 363 -33.67 10.49 4.95
C ARG A 363 -33.15 9.23 5.65
N GLU A 364 -33.70 8.06 5.34
CA GLU A 364 -33.31 6.79 5.97
C GLU A 364 -31.82 6.48 5.70
N GLN A 365 -31.34 6.77 4.49
CA GLN A 365 -29.94 6.66 4.12
C GLN A 365 -29.04 7.59 4.94
N LEU A 366 -29.43 8.86 5.16
CA LEU A 366 -28.70 9.78 6.03
C LEU A 366 -28.64 9.29 7.48
N ILE A 367 -29.76 8.79 8.00
CA ILE A 367 -29.82 8.23 9.36
C ILE A 367 -28.86 7.04 9.48
N ALA A 368 -28.80 6.16 8.49
CA ALA A 368 -27.88 5.03 8.51
C ALA A 368 -26.41 5.48 8.51
N ILE A 369 -26.03 6.40 7.63
CA ILE A 369 -24.65 6.92 7.56
C ILE A 369 -24.26 7.63 8.85
N SER A 370 -25.18 8.38 9.46
CA SER A 370 -24.93 9.10 10.72
C SER A 370 -24.56 8.21 11.91
N LYS A 371 -24.69 6.89 11.78
CA LYS A 371 -24.38 5.88 12.80
C LYS A 371 -23.07 5.12 12.49
N VAL A 372 -22.30 5.54 11.49
CA VAL A 372 -20.98 4.95 11.18
C VAL A 372 -19.91 5.63 12.05
N ASP A 373 -19.53 4.98 13.14
CA ASP A 373 -18.75 5.61 14.24
C ASP A 373 -17.31 6.02 13.89
N ASN A 374 -16.71 5.43 12.86
CA ASN A 374 -15.29 5.64 12.50
C ASN A 374 -15.09 6.49 11.25
N LEU A 375 -16.18 7.06 10.70
CA LEU A 375 -16.13 7.79 9.45
C LEU A 375 -15.36 9.11 9.60
N LYS A 376 -14.26 9.24 8.85
CA LYS A 376 -13.40 10.43 8.76
C LYS A 376 -13.60 11.19 7.46
N HIS A 377 -13.95 10.50 6.39
CA HIS A 377 -14.16 11.09 5.06
C HIS A 377 -15.50 10.64 4.49
N LEU A 378 -16.32 11.59 4.05
CA LEU A 378 -17.63 11.32 3.49
C LEU A 378 -17.81 12.09 2.19
N ARG A 379 -18.08 11.38 1.08
CA ARG A 379 -18.52 11.96 -0.18
C ARG A 379 -19.97 11.62 -0.43
N ILE A 380 -20.80 12.63 -0.62
CA ILE A 380 -22.23 12.51 -0.89
C ILE A 380 -22.52 13.02 -2.29
N LEU A 381 -23.15 12.18 -3.11
CA LEU A 381 -23.71 12.56 -4.39
C LEU A 381 -25.22 12.70 -4.23
N GLY A 382 -25.76 13.89 -4.47
CA GLY A 382 -27.20 14.17 -4.38
C GLY A 382 -27.70 14.35 -2.95
N LEU A 383 -28.44 15.44 -2.75
CA LEU A 383 -29.20 15.77 -1.53
C LEU A 383 -30.54 16.47 -1.85
N ASP A 384 -30.98 16.47 -3.11
CA ASP A 384 -32.14 17.27 -3.54
C ASP A 384 -33.47 16.82 -2.92
N ASN A 385 -33.53 15.58 -2.41
CA ASN A 385 -34.72 14.98 -1.80
C ASN A 385 -34.70 14.98 -0.27
N VAL A 386 -33.77 15.72 0.36
CA VAL A 386 -33.69 15.85 1.82
C VAL A 386 -33.82 17.31 2.24
N ASN A 387 -34.46 17.57 3.38
CA ASN A 387 -34.63 18.92 3.89
C ASN A 387 -33.58 19.26 4.97
N GLU A 388 -33.57 20.51 5.44
CA GLU A 388 -32.66 20.97 6.48
C GLU A 388 -32.73 20.14 7.78
N VAL A 389 -33.92 19.69 8.18
CA VAL A 389 -34.12 18.88 9.40
C VAL A 389 -33.49 17.50 9.24
N ASP A 390 -33.52 16.94 8.04
CA ASP A 390 -32.93 15.64 7.75
C ASP A 390 -31.41 15.69 7.83
N LEU A 391 -30.78 16.79 7.39
CA LEU A 391 -29.33 16.99 7.47
C LEU A 391 -28.82 17.05 8.93
N LEU A 392 -29.66 17.41 9.90
CA LEU A 392 -29.26 17.48 11.31
C LEU A 392 -28.76 16.16 11.88
N VAL A 393 -29.10 15.02 11.28
CA VAL A 393 -28.58 13.71 11.74
C VAL A 393 -27.07 13.59 11.53
N LEU A 394 -26.50 14.31 10.56
CA LEU A 394 -25.06 14.30 10.28
C LEU A 394 -24.21 14.88 11.42
N ARG A 395 -24.83 15.60 12.38
CA ARG A 395 -24.14 16.07 13.60
C ARG A 395 -23.50 14.93 14.42
N ASN A 396 -23.99 13.71 14.24
CA ASN A 396 -23.49 12.53 14.96
C ASN A 396 -22.10 12.08 14.45
N LEU A 397 -21.68 12.54 13.26
CA LEU A 397 -20.38 12.22 12.66
C LEU A 397 -19.26 13.10 13.26
N ASN A 398 -18.96 12.90 14.54
CA ASN A 398 -18.02 13.73 15.31
C ASN A 398 -16.53 13.50 14.96
N LYS A 399 -16.20 12.42 14.27
CA LYS A 399 -14.84 12.13 13.76
C LYS A 399 -14.63 12.58 12.31
N LEU A 400 -15.65 13.15 11.67
CA LEU A 400 -15.58 13.57 10.28
C LEU A 400 -14.57 14.69 10.11
N ILE A 401 -13.55 14.46 9.29
CA ILE A 401 -12.47 15.39 8.95
C ILE A 401 -12.78 16.08 7.62
N THR A 402 -13.34 15.34 6.67
CA THR A 402 -13.62 15.83 5.32
C THR A 402 -15.03 15.47 4.90
N ILE A 403 -15.74 16.44 4.32
CA ILE A 403 -16.98 16.19 3.59
C ILE A 403 -16.90 16.77 2.18
N GLU A 404 -17.27 15.94 1.21
CA GLU A 404 -17.46 16.34 -0.18
C GLU A 404 -18.93 16.18 -0.53
N VAL A 405 -19.54 17.21 -1.10
CA VAL A 405 -20.93 17.15 -1.57
C VAL A 405 -21.01 17.53 -3.03
N GLU A 406 -21.64 16.68 -3.82
CA GLU A 406 -21.76 16.84 -5.27
C GLU A 406 -23.21 16.93 -5.71
N ASN A 407 -23.47 17.74 -6.75
CA ASN A 407 -24.74 17.77 -7.48
C ASN A 407 -25.94 17.89 -6.55
N SER A 408 -25.97 18.95 -5.73
CA SER A 408 -26.93 19.08 -4.64
C SER A 408 -27.40 20.51 -4.43
N ASN A 409 -28.62 20.67 -3.93
CA ASN A 409 -29.11 21.94 -3.37
C ASN A 409 -29.22 21.82 -1.85
N ILE A 410 -28.45 22.61 -1.11
CA ILE A 410 -28.33 22.55 0.34
C ILE A 410 -28.83 23.87 0.94
N VAL A 411 -29.65 23.78 1.98
CA VAL A 411 -30.11 24.99 2.67
C VAL A 411 -28.95 25.65 3.44
N ASN A 412 -28.23 24.88 4.26
CA ASN A 412 -27.07 25.34 5.04
C ASN A 412 -26.31 24.14 5.64
N PHE A 413 -25.21 24.43 6.34
CA PHE A 413 -24.39 23.46 7.09
C PHE A 413 -24.61 23.52 8.61
N ASN A 414 -25.80 23.92 9.10
CA ASN A 414 -26.08 24.03 10.54
C ASN A 414 -25.93 22.69 11.28
N CYS A 415 -26.02 21.56 10.60
CA CYS A 415 -25.74 20.23 11.15
C CYS A 415 -24.32 20.08 11.70
N PHE A 416 -23.35 20.87 11.22
CA PHE A 416 -21.95 20.83 11.67
C PHE A 416 -21.54 22.00 12.56
N LYS A 417 -22.46 22.89 12.96
CA LYS A 417 -22.12 24.13 13.71
C LYS A 417 -21.27 23.91 14.98
N ASP A 418 -21.44 22.74 15.63
CA ASP A 418 -20.74 22.37 16.87
C ASP A 418 -19.59 21.36 16.61
N ASN A 419 -19.35 20.98 15.35
CA ASN A 419 -18.30 20.04 14.97
C ASN A 419 -16.93 20.73 15.03
N THR A 420 -15.98 20.11 15.73
CA THR A 420 -14.61 20.61 15.89
C THR A 420 -13.56 19.80 15.13
N ALA A 421 -13.93 18.65 14.57
CA ALA A 421 -13.03 17.76 13.84
C ALA A 421 -13.01 18.06 12.33
N LEU A 422 -14.12 18.55 11.79
CA LEU A 422 -14.33 18.84 10.37
C LEU A 422 -13.40 19.98 9.94
N GLN A 423 -12.51 19.65 9.02
CA GLN A 423 -11.46 20.54 8.54
C GLN A 423 -11.66 20.91 7.08
N ASN A 424 -12.12 19.99 6.23
CA ASN A 424 -12.15 20.21 4.79
C ASN A 424 -13.57 20.02 4.26
N ILE A 425 -14.06 21.03 3.54
CA ILE A 425 -15.36 20.98 2.87
C ILE A 425 -15.13 21.24 1.39
N LYS A 426 -15.57 20.30 0.55
CA LYS A 426 -15.53 20.42 -0.90
C LYS A 426 -16.95 20.35 -1.45
N LEU A 427 -17.31 21.32 -2.28
CA LEU A 427 -18.61 21.39 -2.94
C LEU A 427 -18.40 21.35 -4.45
N ILE A 428 -18.98 20.35 -5.12
CA ILE A 428 -18.94 20.22 -6.57
C ILE A 428 -20.35 20.39 -7.13
N ASP A 429 -20.54 21.28 -8.10
CA ASP A 429 -21.84 21.51 -8.75
C ASP A 429 -23.01 21.63 -7.73
N THR A 430 -22.72 22.28 -6.60
CA THR A 430 -23.60 22.33 -5.43
C THR A 430 -23.99 23.76 -5.11
N LYS A 431 -25.28 24.00 -4.85
CA LYS A 431 -25.81 25.31 -4.47
C LYS A 431 -26.13 25.33 -2.99
N VAL A 432 -25.59 26.30 -2.28
CA VAL A 432 -25.83 26.51 -0.84
C VAL A 432 -26.56 27.84 -0.65
N LYS A 433 -27.71 27.79 0.03
CA LYS A 433 -28.50 29.00 0.27
C LYS A 433 -27.92 29.90 1.36
N ASP A 434 -27.43 29.31 2.46
CA ASP A 434 -26.86 30.05 3.58
C ASP A 434 -25.52 29.44 4.06
N GLY A 435 -24.44 30.17 3.80
CA GLY A 435 -23.06 29.88 4.20
C GLY A 435 -22.70 30.30 5.63
N SER A 436 -23.60 30.92 6.39
CA SER A 436 -23.31 31.47 7.72
C SER A 436 -22.73 30.43 8.71
N ALA A 437 -23.15 29.17 8.57
CA ALA A 437 -22.62 28.08 9.39
C ALA A 437 -21.14 27.83 9.12
N LEU A 438 -20.71 27.87 7.85
CA LEU A 438 -19.32 27.66 7.42
C LEU A 438 -18.39 28.72 8.02
N GLY A 439 -18.83 29.99 8.01
CA GLY A 439 -18.12 31.10 8.64
C GLY A 439 -17.98 30.99 10.17
N ARG A 440 -18.67 30.05 10.83
CA ARG A 440 -18.62 29.83 12.28
C ARG A 440 -18.00 28.49 12.68
N LEU A 441 -17.66 27.63 11.72
CA LEU A 441 -17.00 26.37 11.99
C LEU A 441 -15.61 26.63 12.57
N LYS A 442 -15.34 26.08 13.75
CA LYS A 442 -14.07 26.30 14.47
C LYS A 442 -12.89 25.50 13.90
N GLY A 443 -13.19 24.40 13.22
CA GLY A 443 -12.19 23.47 12.69
C GLY A 443 -11.92 23.62 11.19
N LEU A 444 -12.75 24.37 10.46
CA LEU A 444 -12.68 24.46 9.00
C LEU A 444 -11.35 25.11 8.57
N LYS A 445 -10.50 24.36 7.89
CA LYS A 445 -9.22 24.80 7.31
C LYS A 445 -9.29 25.02 5.82
N GLU A 446 -10.07 24.22 5.10
CA GLU A 446 -10.13 24.30 3.64
C GLU A 446 -11.57 24.27 3.15
N LEU A 447 -11.89 25.22 2.27
CA LEU A 447 -13.15 25.28 1.54
C LEU A 447 -12.86 25.32 0.03
N GLU A 448 -13.31 24.29 -0.70
CA GLU A 448 -13.21 24.22 -2.16
C GLU A 448 -14.61 24.29 -2.80
N LEU A 449 -14.79 25.21 -3.74
CA LEU A 449 -16.01 25.40 -4.53
C LEU A 449 -15.71 25.14 -6.01
N ASP A 450 -16.07 23.96 -6.51
CA ASP A 450 -15.89 23.56 -7.91
C ASP A 450 -17.24 23.57 -8.63
N GLY A 451 -17.51 24.60 -9.43
CA GLY A 451 -18.86 24.81 -10.01
C GLY A 451 -19.96 25.04 -8.97
N ALA A 452 -19.59 25.24 -7.70
CA ALA A 452 -20.50 25.43 -6.58
C ALA A 452 -20.73 26.92 -6.27
N THR A 453 -21.91 27.23 -5.71
CA THR A 453 -22.27 28.59 -5.29
C THR A 453 -22.78 28.62 -3.86
N ILE A 454 -22.51 29.73 -3.16
CA ILE A 454 -23.09 30.05 -1.86
C ILE A 454 -23.74 31.44 -2.02
N GLU A 455 -25.06 31.56 -1.80
CA GLU A 455 -25.77 32.82 -2.09
C GLU A 455 -25.22 34.02 -1.29
N ASN A 456 -24.82 33.79 -0.04
CA ASN A 456 -24.21 34.77 0.86
C ASN A 456 -22.75 34.40 1.18
N LEU A 457 -21.95 34.17 0.14
CA LEU A 457 -20.57 33.70 0.27
C LEU A 457 -19.71 34.60 1.18
N GLU A 458 -19.96 35.91 1.24
CA GLU A 458 -19.26 36.85 2.12
C GLU A 458 -19.30 36.47 3.61
N THR A 459 -20.30 35.69 4.03
CA THR A 459 -20.40 35.19 5.41
C THR A 459 -19.25 34.28 5.81
N ILE A 460 -18.54 33.66 4.86
CA ILE A 460 -17.37 32.83 5.17
C ILE A 460 -16.19 33.67 5.71
N CYS A 461 -16.16 34.98 5.43
CA CYS A 461 -15.12 35.89 5.93
C CYS A 461 -15.15 36.02 7.46
N CYS A 462 -16.24 35.61 8.11
CA CYS A 462 -16.30 35.50 9.57
C CYS A 462 -15.50 34.31 10.14
N SER A 463 -14.96 33.42 9.30
CA SER A 463 -14.22 32.25 9.75
C SER A 463 -12.88 32.62 10.36
N ASN A 464 -12.68 32.23 11.62
CA ASN A 464 -11.41 32.38 12.32
C ASN A 464 -10.42 31.24 12.06
N SER A 465 -10.83 30.18 11.34
CA SER A 465 -10.01 28.97 11.15
C SER A 465 -9.68 28.65 9.68
N LEU A 466 -10.43 29.17 8.71
CA LEU A 466 -10.24 28.85 7.29
C LEU A 466 -8.85 29.27 6.80
N GLU A 467 -7.98 28.36 6.42
CA GLU A 467 -6.61 28.68 5.97
C GLU A 467 -6.55 28.80 4.44
N ILE A 468 -7.31 27.96 3.72
CA ILE A 468 -7.26 27.82 2.27
C ILE A 468 -8.67 27.98 1.69
N PHE A 469 -8.80 28.80 0.66
CA PHE A 469 -10.01 28.89 -0.15
C PHE A 469 -9.67 28.64 -1.62
N THR A 470 -10.38 27.69 -2.22
CA THR A 470 -10.29 27.41 -3.66
C THR A 470 -11.68 27.64 -4.28
N GLY A 471 -11.75 28.45 -5.32
CA GLY A 471 -13.01 28.74 -6.02
C GLY A 471 -12.75 29.37 -7.38
N SER A 472 -13.82 29.89 -8.02
CA SER A 472 -13.67 30.65 -9.27
C SER A 472 -12.96 32.00 -9.04
N PHE A 473 -12.49 32.60 -10.12
CA PHE A 473 -11.89 33.94 -10.05
C PHE A 473 -12.85 34.97 -9.42
N ASP A 474 -14.12 34.97 -9.80
CA ASP A 474 -15.12 35.89 -9.23
C ASP A 474 -15.26 35.74 -7.71
N GLN A 475 -15.26 34.49 -7.23
CA GLN A 475 -15.36 34.19 -5.79
C GLN A 475 -14.10 34.65 -5.06
N PHE A 476 -12.93 34.35 -5.61
CA PHE A 476 -11.66 34.91 -5.11
C PHE A 476 -11.70 36.44 -5.06
N HIS A 477 -12.07 37.09 -6.17
CA HIS A 477 -12.06 38.54 -6.31
C HIS A 477 -13.00 39.22 -5.30
N MET A 478 -14.14 38.59 -4.99
CA MET A 478 -15.07 39.06 -3.96
C MET A 478 -14.51 38.95 -2.53
N LEU A 479 -13.68 37.94 -2.27
CA LEU A 479 -13.25 37.56 -0.91
C LEU A 479 -11.86 38.07 -0.54
N LYS A 480 -10.98 38.32 -1.52
CA LYS A 480 -9.55 38.57 -1.33
C LYS A 480 -9.18 39.68 -0.34
N ASP A 481 -10.02 40.70 -0.20
CA ASP A 481 -9.79 41.85 0.68
C ASP A 481 -10.72 41.85 1.91
N SER A 482 -11.55 40.81 2.08
CA SER A 482 -12.62 40.76 3.08
C SER A 482 -12.23 40.03 4.36
N PHE A 483 -11.09 39.33 4.38
CA PHE A 483 -10.55 38.66 5.56
C PHE A 483 -9.63 39.59 6.35
N ASP A 484 -9.67 39.50 7.68
CA ASP A 484 -8.79 40.22 8.61
C ASP A 484 -7.42 39.56 8.80
N ARG A 485 -7.17 38.46 8.08
CA ARG A 485 -5.98 37.61 8.14
C ARG A 485 -5.66 37.06 6.76
N LYS A 486 -4.43 36.58 6.58
CA LYS A 486 -3.98 35.96 5.33
C LYS A 486 -4.72 34.64 5.09
N ILE A 487 -5.26 34.47 3.89
CA ILE A 487 -5.88 33.25 3.37
C ILE A 487 -5.10 32.83 2.14
N ASP A 488 -4.88 31.53 1.98
CA ASP A 488 -4.27 30.97 0.79
C ASP A 488 -5.31 30.86 -0.35
N PHE A 489 -5.08 31.63 -1.41
CA PHE A 489 -5.83 31.62 -2.67
C PHE A 489 -4.96 31.14 -3.85
N SER A 490 -3.91 30.35 -3.60
CA SER A 490 -2.94 29.88 -4.60
C SER A 490 -3.53 28.91 -5.64
N LYS A 491 -4.80 28.51 -5.49
CA LYS A 491 -5.53 27.68 -6.43
C LYS A 491 -6.85 28.34 -6.82
N ILE A 492 -7.05 28.50 -8.12
CA ILE A 492 -8.30 28.97 -8.74
C ILE A 492 -8.85 27.85 -9.62
N ILE A 493 -10.17 27.68 -9.61
CA ILE A 493 -10.90 26.73 -10.45
C ILE A 493 -11.53 27.48 -11.63
N GLY A 494 -11.41 26.90 -12.81
CA GLY A 494 -11.93 27.47 -14.06
C GLY A 494 -10.89 28.28 -14.83
N GLU A 495 -11.34 28.87 -15.93
CA GLU A 495 -10.50 29.71 -16.79
C GLU A 495 -10.39 31.14 -16.24
N MET A 496 -9.24 31.76 -16.50
CA MET A 496 -9.01 33.19 -16.26
C MET A 496 -8.51 33.84 -17.55
N SER A 497 -9.01 35.03 -17.83
CA SER A 497 -8.42 35.95 -18.81
C SER A 497 -7.00 36.34 -18.40
N GLU A 498 -6.26 36.99 -19.31
CA GLU A 498 -4.92 37.51 -19.00
C GLU A 498 -4.96 38.59 -17.92
N GLU A 499 -5.99 39.45 -17.94
CA GLU A 499 -6.17 40.53 -16.96
C GLU A 499 -6.45 39.96 -15.55
N GLU A 500 -7.33 38.97 -15.45
CA GLU A 500 -7.65 38.29 -14.18
C GLU A 500 -6.44 37.56 -13.60
N ARG A 501 -5.64 36.92 -14.46
CA ARG A 501 -4.39 36.28 -14.04
C ARG A 501 -3.42 37.26 -13.42
N GLU A 502 -3.26 38.44 -14.02
CA GLU A 502 -2.37 39.47 -13.48
C GLU A 502 -2.82 39.93 -12.08
N ILE A 503 -4.14 40.17 -11.90
CA ILE A 503 -4.72 40.53 -10.60
C ILE A 503 -4.46 39.45 -9.56
N TRP A 504 -4.71 38.19 -9.92
CA TRP A 504 -4.50 37.06 -9.03
C TRP A 504 -3.02 36.86 -8.67
N TYR A 505 -2.11 36.94 -9.65
CA TYR A 505 -0.67 36.81 -9.42
C TYR A 505 -0.11 37.89 -8.49
N GLN A 506 -0.62 39.12 -8.58
CA GLN A 506 -0.23 40.20 -7.67
C GLN A 506 -0.62 39.85 -6.23
N HIS A 507 -1.85 39.38 -6.00
CA HIS A 507 -2.31 39.02 -4.66
C HIS A 507 -1.55 37.84 -4.05
N VAL A 508 -1.26 36.78 -4.83
CA VAL A 508 -0.60 35.57 -4.30
C VAL A 508 0.89 35.80 -4.00
N ARG A 509 1.52 36.81 -4.62
CA ARG A 509 2.92 37.17 -4.38
C ARG A 509 3.14 38.00 -3.11
N ASP A 510 2.13 38.75 -2.69
CA ASP A 510 2.10 39.54 -1.46
C ASP A 510 1.72 38.66 -0.24
#